data_AF-U4KL86-F1
#
_entry.id   AF-U4KL86-F1
#
_cell.length_a   1.000
_cell.length_b   1.000
_cell.length_c   1.000
_cell.angle_alpha   90.00
_cell.angle_beta   90.00
_cell.angle_gamma   90.00
#
_symmetry.space_group_name_H-M   'P 1'
#
loop_
_entity.id
_entity.type
_entity.pdbx_description
1 polymer ?
#
loop_
_entity_poly.entity_id
_entity_poly.type
_entity_poly.pdbx_seq_one_letter_code
_entity_poly.pdbx_strand_id
1 'polypeptide(L)'
;MAKRNSSNASMIKFFVVILGVLAVLSIFLGAIATKDSDTVFTGLEATFGANIGKLGGLAELKLEFNFLALAAYFLPALGVIFIMVSGKRLGYLVSAVVFIGSAILLVTMPQYISVKLDTIIGGNESVIDWVLQWPVYVAVGLNGVAALTSVYLTIKE
;
A
#
# COMPACT_ATOMS: atom_id res chain seq x y z
N MET A 1 20.30 35.22 -0.33
CA MET A 1 19.85 33.95 -0.93
C MET A 1 20.99 32.94 -0.84
N ALA A 2 20.89 31.95 0.03
CA ALA A 2 21.94 30.94 0.18
C ALA A 2 21.87 29.93 -0.99
N LYS A 3 22.95 29.83 -1.76
CA LYS A 3 23.08 28.93 -2.92
C LYS A 3 23.07 27.47 -2.42
N ARG A 4 22.01 26.73 -2.75
CA ARG A 4 21.84 25.31 -2.41
C ARG A 4 23.03 24.49 -2.94
N ASN A 5 23.65 23.71 -2.07
CA ASN A 5 24.60 22.68 -2.50
C ASN A 5 23.79 21.56 -3.18
N SER A 6 23.83 21.49 -4.52
CA SER A 6 22.95 20.65 -5.36
C SER A 6 23.07 19.16 -5.05
N SER A 7 24.20 18.73 -4.49
CA SER A 7 24.47 17.34 -4.08
C SER A 7 23.48 16.82 -3.02
N ASN A 8 23.19 17.62 -1.99
CA ASN A 8 22.36 17.18 -0.86
C ASN A 8 20.89 17.00 -1.26
N ALA A 9 20.36 17.85 -2.13
CA ALA A 9 18.98 17.71 -2.61
C ALA A 9 18.81 16.47 -3.50
N SER A 10 19.83 16.12 -4.29
CA SER A 10 19.81 14.91 -5.11
C SER A 10 19.81 13.64 -4.25
N MET A 11 20.66 13.61 -3.22
CA MET A 11 20.74 12.48 -2.29
C MET A 11 19.44 12.24 -1.52
N ILE A 12 18.78 13.33 -1.07
CA ILE A 12 17.48 13.22 -0.39
C ILE A 12 16.40 12.70 -1.34
N LYS A 13 16.35 13.17 -2.58
CA LYS A 13 15.40 12.64 -3.58
C LYS A 13 15.62 11.14 -3.80
N PHE A 14 16.87 10.73 -3.97
CA PHE A 14 17.23 9.31 -4.14
C PHE A 14 16.78 8.46 -2.94
N PHE A 15 16.96 8.98 -1.71
CA PHE A 15 16.47 8.32 -0.52
C PHE A 15 14.94 8.12 -0.54
N VAL A 16 14.16 9.14 -0.92
CA VAL A 16 12.70 9.01 -1.04
C VAL A 16 12.30 8.02 -2.11
N VAL A 17 13.03 7.97 -3.24
CA VAL A 17 12.82 6.97 -4.29
C VAL A 17 12.98 5.55 -3.74
N ILE A 18 14.04 5.29 -2.98
CA ILE A 18 14.26 3.97 -2.35
C ILE A 18 13.11 3.63 -1.40
N LEU A 19 12.69 4.57 -0.53
CA LEU A 19 11.58 4.33 0.40
C LEU A 19 10.28 4.00 -0.34
N GLY A 20 9.97 4.73 -1.41
CA GLY A 20 8.79 4.48 -2.22
C GLY A 20 8.84 3.12 -2.92
N VAL A 21 9.99 2.74 -3.48
CA VAL A 21 10.18 1.42 -4.10
C VAL A 21 10.02 0.30 -3.07
N LEU A 22 10.62 0.43 -1.88
CA LEU A 22 10.45 -0.55 -0.80
C LEU A 22 8.99 -0.64 -0.34
N ALA A 23 8.28 0.48 -0.29
CA ALA A 23 6.84 0.48 0.02
C ALA A 23 6.02 -0.28 -1.04
N VAL A 24 6.33 -0.15 -2.34
CA VAL A 24 5.68 -0.95 -3.40
C VAL A 24 6.00 -2.43 -3.23
N LEU A 25 7.27 -2.77 -2.99
CA LEU A 25 7.72 -4.17 -2.85
C LEU A 25 7.09 -4.89 -1.64
N SER A 26 6.54 -4.15 -0.68
CA SER A 26 5.79 -4.74 0.44
C SER A 26 4.56 -5.55 0.00
N ILE A 27 4.06 -5.36 -1.24
CA ILE A 27 2.95 -6.15 -1.79
C ILE A 27 3.26 -7.66 -1.84
N PHE A 28 4.54 -8.04 -1.93
CA PHE A 28 4.97 -9.44 -1.95
C PHE A 28 5.07 -10.06 -0.55
N LEU A 29 4.90 -9.27 0.51
CA LEU A 29 4.96 -9.73 1.89
C LEU A 29 3.56 -10.00 2.43
N GLY A 30 3.49 -10.71 3.57
CA GLY A 30 2.24 -10.95 4.29
C GLY A 30 1.55 -9.63 4.64
N ALA A 31 0.28 -9.50 4.24
CA ALA A 31 -0.50 -8.27 4.40
C ALA A 31 -1.61 -8.44 5.44
N ILE A 32 -2.39 -9.50 5.31
CA ILE A 32 -3.57 -9.77 6.15
C ILE A 32 -3.57 -11.21 6.63
N ALA A 33 -4.16 -11.44 7.79
CA ALA A 33 -4.51 -12.77 8.26
C ALA A 33 -5.91 -12.74 8.87
N THR A 34 -6.55 -13.88 8.92
CA THR A 34 -7.78 -14.09 9.69
C THR A 34 -7.44 -14.26 11.17
N LYS A 35 -8.22 -13.64 12.06
CA LYS A 35 -7.96 -13.65 13.52
C LYS A 35 -7.85 -15.06 14.13
N ASP A 36 -8.56 -16.03 13.57
CA ASP A 36 -8.68 -17.40 14.10
C ASP A 36 -7.92 -18.45 13.28
N SER A 37 -7.07 -18.05 12.33
CA SER A 37 -6.29 -18.98 11.51
C SER A 37 -4.88 -18.47 11.22
N ASP A 38 -3.92 -19.38 11.19
CA ASP A 38 -2.50 -19.11 10.88
C ASP A 38 -2.25 -18.78 9.40
N THR A 39 -3.30 -18.78 8.57
CA THR A 39 -3.19 -18.44 7.14
C THR A 39 -2.94 -16.94 6.98
N VAL A 40 -1.74 -16.62 6.48
CA VAL A 40 -1.33 -15.26 6.11
C VAL A 40 -1.44 -15.10 4.59
N PHE A 41 -2.17 -14.09 4.15
CA PHE A 41 -2.26 -13.69 2.75
C PHE A 41 -1.33 -12.52 2.47
N THR A 42 -0.63 -12.60 1.35
CA THR A 42 0.24 -11.54 0.84
C THR A 42 -0.55 -10.32 0.36
N GLY A 43 0.13 -9.19 0.17
CA GLY A 43 -0.48 -8.01 -0.45
C GLY A 43 -1.01 -8.28 -1.87
N LEU A 44 -0.36 -9.17 -2.61
CA LEU A 44 -0.83 -9.65 -3.92
C LEU A 44 -2.16 -10.39 -3.81
N GLU A 45 -2.26 -11.34 -2.86
CA GLU A 45 -3.48 -12.10 -2.62
C GLU A 45 -4.60 -11.20 -2.10
N ALA A 46 -4.28 -10.26 -1.21
CA ALA A 46 -5.19 -9.22 -0.72
C ALA A 46 -5.72 -8.30 -1.84
N THR A 47 -4.95 -8.13 -2.91
CA THR A 47 -5.27 -7.23 -4.03
C THR A 47 -5.98 -7.94 -5.17
N PHE A 48 -5.45 -9.08 -5.60
CA PHE A 48 -5.93 -9.81 -6.77
C PHE A 48 -6.95 -10.89 -6.45
N GLY A 49 -7.11 -11.18 -5.17
CA GLY A 49 -7.93 -12.28 -4.70
C GLY A 49 -7.13 -13.57 -4.55
N ALA A 50 -7.61 -14.44 -3.66
CA ALA A 50 -7.01 -15.74 -3.35
C ALA A 50 -8.07 -16.69 -2.84
N ASN A 51 -7.86 -17.99 -3.01
CA ASN A 51 -8.74 -19.00 -2.45
C ASN A 51 -8.37 -19.22 -0.98
N ILE A 52 -9.32 -18.98 -0.09
CA ILE A 52 -9.14 -19.03 1.37
C ILE A 52 -9.42 -20.45 1.88
N GLY A 53 -10.30 -21.20 1.20
CA GLY A 53 -10.59 -22.59 1.52
C GLY A 53 -11.95 -23.05 1.00
N LYS A 54 -12.36 -24.26 1.40
CA LYS A 54 -13.67 -24.83 1.09
C LYS A 54 -14.53 -24.90 2.34
N LEU A 55 -15.75 -24.39 2.28
CA LEU A 55 -16.72 -24.53 3.35
C LEU A 55 -17.58 -25.78 3.07
N GLY A 56 -17.37 -26.85 3.85
CA GLY A 56 -18.18 -28.07 3.79
C GLY A 56 -18.14 -28.85 2.47
N GLY A 57 -17.15 -28.61 1.61
CA GLY A 57 -16.97 -29.32 0.33
C GLY A 57 -17.89 -28.88 -0.83
N LEU A 58 -18.83 -27.95 -0.59
CA LEU A 58 -19.81 -27.47 -1.58
C LEU A 58 -19.71 -25.97 -1.90
N ALA A 59 -18.88 -25.22 -1.16
CA ALA A 59 -18.68 -23.78 -1.36
C ALA A 59 -17.19 -23.43 -1.30
N GLU A 60 -16.73 -22.55 -2.18
CA GLU A 60 -15.37 -22.00 -2.16
C GLU A 60 -15.37 -20.60 -1.54
N LEU A 61 -14.52 -20.36 -0.55
CA LEU A 61 -14.30 -19.04 0.03
C LEU A 61 -13.19 -18.37 -0.75
N LYS A 62 -13.52 -17.26 -1.39
CA LYS A 62 -12.57 -16.52 -2.23
C LYS A 62 -12.49 -15.07 -1.81
N LEU A 63 -11.25 -14.61 -1.67
CA LEU A 63 -10.92 -13.20 -1.55
C LEU A 63 -11.15 -12.55 -2.90
N GLU A 64 -11.88 -11.43 -2.94
CA GLU A 64 -12.17 -10.74 -4.19
C GLU A 64 -11.03 -9.82 -4.62
N PHE A 65 -11.01 -9.50 -5.92
CA PHE A 65 -10.18 -8.42 -6.41
C PHE A 65 -10.55 -7.11 -5.71
N ASN A 66 -9.54 -6.41 -5.21
CA ASN A 66 -9.70 -5.20 -4.43
C ASN A 66 -8.95 -4.03 -5.05
N PHE A 67 -9.69 -3.14 -5.70
CA PHE A 67 -9.11 -1.96 -6.33
C PHE A 67 -8.47 -0.99 -5.32
N LEU A 68 -9.03 -0.87 -4.11
CA LEU A 68 -8.45 -0.02 -3.07
C LEU A 68 -7.12 -0.58 -2.55
N ALA A 69 -7.01 -1.90 -2.39
CA ALA A 69 -5.75 -2.55 -2.04
C ALA A 69 -4.71 -2.36 -3.15
N LEU A 70 -5.11 -2.50 -4.42
CA LEU A 70 -4.24 -2.23 -5.57
C LEU A 70 -3.72 -0.79 -5.52
N ALA A 71 -4.62 0.17 -5.33
CA ALA A 71 -4.27 1.57 -5.19
C ALA A 71 -3.29 1.78 -4.03
N ALA A 72 -3.55 1.21 -2.86
CA ALA A 72 -2.70 1.33 -1.67
C ALA A 72 -1.24 0.95 -1.96
N TYR A 73 -0.99 -0.14 -2.69
CA TYR A 73 0.36 -0.59 -3.02
C TYR A 73 1.00 0.13 -4.21
N PHE A 74 0.21 0.67 -5.15
CA PHE A 74 0.72 1.32 -6.37
C PHE A 74 0.83 2.85 -6.27
N LEU A 75 0.09 3.51 -5.39
CA LEU A 75 0.22 4.93 -5.13
C LEU A 75 1.69 5.34 -4.85
N PRO A 76 2.47 4.62 -4.02
CA PRO A 76 3.87 4.97 -3.77
C PRO A 76 4.72 5.03 -5.05
N ALA A 77 4.43 4.17 -6.05
CA ALA A 77 5.11 4.21 -7.34
C ALA A 77 4.83 5.53 -8.08
N LEU A 78 3.59 6.01 -8.05
CA LEU A 78 3.25 7.33 -8.61
C LEU A 78 3.98 8.45 -7.87
N GLY A 79 4.06 8.38 -6.55
CA GLY A 79 4.83 9.33 -5.73
C GLY A 79 6.31 9.40 -6.16
N VAL A 80 6.93 8.24 -6.38
CA VAL A 80 8.30 8.12 -6.91
C VAL A 80 8.43 8.76 -8.29
N ILE A 81 7.50 8.48 -9.20
CA ILE A 81 7.51 9.05 -10.56
C ILE A 81 7.41 10.58 -10.51
N PHE A 82 6.53 11.15 -9.68
CA PHE A 82 6.41 12.60 -9.55
C PHE A 82 7.68 13.27 -9.04
N ILE A 83 8.38 12.65 -8.09
CA ILE A 83 9.67 13.13 -7.58
C ILE A 83 10.72 13.16 -8.68
N MET A 84 10.76 12.12 -9.53
CA MET A 84 11.75 11.96 -10.58
C MET A 84 11.48 12.87 -11.79
N VAL A 85 10.23 12.97 -12.24
CA VAL A 85 9.87 13.68 -13.48
C VAL A 85 9.71 15.17 -13.26
N SER A 86 8.96 15.58 -12.24
CA SER A 86 8.61 16.99 -12.06
C SER A 86 9.73 17.77 -11.39
N GLY A 87 10.44 17.15 -10.43
CA GLY A 87 11.65 17.70 -9.80
C GLY A 87 11.52 19.13 -9.24
N LYS A 88 10.28 19.58 -9.03
CA LYS A 88 9.85 20.94 -8.69
C LYS A 88 8.85 20.88 -7.52
N ARG A 89 8.59 22.03 -6.90
CA ARG A 89 7.76 22.18 -5.71
C ARG A 89 6.42 21.43 -5.78
N LEU A 90 5.71 21.53 -6.90
CA LEU A 90 4.45 20.83 -7.14
C LEU A 90 4.61 19.31 -7.18
N GLY A 91 5.68 18.80 -7.79
CA GLY A 91 5.97 17.36 -7.82
C GLY A 91 6.19 16.77 -6.42
N TYR A 92 6.89 17.51 -5.56
CA TYR A 92 7.10 17.11 -4.16
C TYR A 92 5.84 17.18 -3.30
N LEU A 93 4.95 18.13 -3.57
CA LEU A 93 3.65 18.19 -2.90
C LEU A 93 2.76 17.03 -3.30
N VAL A 94 2.65 16.77 -4.61
CA VAL A 94 1.83 15.67 -5.12
C VAL A 94 2.38 14.34 -4.62
N SER A 95 3.70 14.13 -4.61
CA SER A 95 4.28 12.90 -4.07
C SER A 95 3.97 12.72 -2.59
N ALA A 96 4.04 13.79 -1.78
CA ALA A 96 3.69 13.73 -0.36
C ALA A 96 2.22 13.29 -0.16
N VAL A 97 1.28 13.90 -0.88
CA VAL A 97 -0.14 13.56 -0.79
C VAL A 97 -0.38 12.11 -1.18
N VAL A 98 0.28 11.64 -2.25
CA VAL A 98 0.15 10.27 -2.73
C VAL A 98 0.72 9.25 -1.73
N PHE A 99 1.88 9.52 -1.12
CA PHE A 99 2.42 8.66 -0.06
C PHE A 99 1.51 8.63 1.18
N ILE A 100 0.93 9.76 1.57
CA ILE A 100 -0.04 9.81 2.68
C ILE A 100 -1.30 9.01 2.34
N GLY A 101 -1.84 9.19 1.13
CA GLY A 101 -3.01 8.44 0.66
C GLY A 101 -2.77 6.93 0.67
N SER A 102 -1.61 6.48 0.18
CA SER A 102 -1.16 5.10 0.29
C SER A 102 -1.14 4.59 1.73
N ALA A 103 -0.51 5.33 2.65
CA ALA A 103 -0.42 4.94 4.06
C ALA A 103 -1.81 4.79 4.71
N ILE A 104 -2.73 5.71 4.44
CA ILE A 104 -4.10 5.66 4.96
C ILE A 104 -4.84 4.42 4.42
N LEU A 105 -4.73 4.17 3.11
CA LEU A 105 -5.36 2.99 2.50
C LEU A 105 -4.80 1.70 3.10
N LEU A 106 -3.47 1.58 3.23
CA LEU A 106 -2.84 0.41 3.82
C LEU A 106 -3.31 0.13 5.27
N VAL A 107 -3.47 1.17 6.11
CA VAL A 107 -3.98 1.01 7.48
C VAL A 107 -5.46 0.65 7.51
N THR A 108 -6.25 1.17 6.57
CA THR A 108 -7.70 0.92 6.49
C THR A 108 -8.06 -0.33 5.70
N MET A 109 -7.07 -1.06 5.18
CA MET A 109 -7.24 -2.28 4.38
C MET A 109 -8.21 -3.32 4.94
N PRO A 110 -8.20 -3.65 6.24
CA PRO A 110 -9.15 -4.61 6.81
C PRO A 110 -10.63 -4.24 6.59
N GLN A 111 -10.95 -2.95 6.41
CA GLN A 111 -12.31 -2.45 6.34
C GLN A 111 -12.96 -2.62 4.96
N TYR A 112 -12.16 -2.80 3.91
CA TYR A 112 -12.64 -2.84 2.54
C TYR A 112 -12.29 -4.15 1.82
N ILE A 113 -11.66 -5.12 2.49
CA ILE A 113 -11.44 -6.47 1.95
C ILE A 113 -12.68 -7.34 2.21
N SER A 114 -13.30 -7.76 1.12
CA SER A 114 -14.49 -8.61 1.14
C SER A 114 -14.18 -10.05 0.72
N VAL A 115 -14.94 -10.98 1.28
CA VAL A 115 -14.93 -12.40 0.90
C VAL A 115 -16.25 -12.75 0.26
N LYS A 116 -16.19 -13.40 -0.90
CA LYS A 116 -17.35 -14.05 -1.50
C LYS A 116 -17.36 -15.53 -1.17
N LEU A 117 -18.55 -15.99 -0.80
CA LEU A 117 -18.92 -17.39 -0.77
C LEU A 117 -19.34 -17.80 -2.18
N ASP A 118 -18.46 -18.47 -2.92
CA ASP A 118 -18.84 -19.03 -4.22
C ASP A 118 -19.70 -20.27 -3.96
N THR A 119 -21.02 -20.10 -4.02
CA THR A 119 -22.02 -21.17 -3.93
C THR A 119 -22.82 -21.23 -5.23
N ILE A 120 -23.35 -22.41 -5.56
CA ILE A 120 -24.16 -22.66 -6.77
C ILE A 120 -25.41 -21.75 -6.85
N ILE A 121 -25.81 -21.09 -5.75
CA ILE A 121 -27.07 -20.33 -5.63
C ILE A 121 -26.83 -18.81 -5.43
N GLY A 122 -25.59 -18.34 -5.53
CA GLY A 122 -25.24 -16.93 -5.32
C GLY A 122 -24.86 -16.66 -3.86
N GLY A 123 -23.60 -16.27 -3.66
CA GLY A 123 -23.02 -16.05 -2.34
C GLY A 123 -23.47 -14.79 -1.64
N ASN A 124 -23.74 -14.91 -0.34
CA ASN A 124 -23.75 -13.77 0.57
C ASN A 124 -22.30 -13.37 0.90
N GLU A 125 -22.06 -12.08 1.10
CA GLU A 125 -20.79 -11.58 1.63
C GLU A 125 -20.68 -11.94 3.12
N SER A 126 -19.58 -12.58 3.50
CA SER A 126 -19.30 -12.88 4.91
C SER A 126 -18.32 -11.85 5.46
N VAL A 127 -18.67 -11.23 6.58
CA VAL A 127 -17.78 -10.32 7.31
C VAL A 127 -16.73 -11.17 8.03
N ILE A 128 -15.49 -11.10 7.57
CA ILE A 128 -14.33 -11.72 8.21
C ILE A 128 -13.52 -10.62 8.89
N ASP A 129 -13.15 -10.84 10.16
CA ASP A 129 -12.27 -9.94 10.89
C ASP A 129 -10.81 -10.13 10.42
N TRP A 130 -10.38 -9.24 9.54
CA TRP A 130 -9.01 -9.19 9.04
C TRP A 130 -8.08 -8.48 10.02
N VAL A 131 -6.89 -9.06 10.22
CA VAL A 131 -5.82 -8.49 11.03
C VAL A 131 -4.64 -8.15 10.14
N LEU A 132 -4.17 -6.90 10.20
CA LEU A 132 -2.99 -6.45 9.48
C LEU A 132 -1.72 -7.11 10.02
N GLN A 133 -0.88 -7.55 9.09
CA GLN A 133 0.42 -8.13 9.39
C GLN A 133 1.52 -7.07 9.47
N TRP A 134 2.61 -7.40 10.17
CA TRP A 134 3.71 -6.47 10.41
C TRP A 134 4.30 -5.79 9.16
N PRO A 135 4.39 -6.43 7.97
CA PRO A 135 4.93 -5.78 6.78
C PRO A 135 4.11 -4.58 6.32
N VAL A 136 2.80 -4.57 6.59
CA VAL A 136 1.92 -3.43 6.27
C VAL A 136 2.30 -2.22 7.11
N TYR A 137 2.55 -2.40 8.41
CA TYR A 137 3.01 -1.29 9.26
C TYR A 137 4.37 -0.75 8.83
N VAL A 138 5.27 -1.62 8.35
CA VAL A 138 6.55 -1.19 7.77
C VAL A 138 6.31 -0.37 6.51
N ALA A 139 5.44 -0.82 5.59
CA ALA A 139 5.08 -0.08 4.40
C ALA A 139 4.46 1.29 4.73
N VAL A 140 3.58 1.35 5.73
CA VAL A 140 3.00 2.60 6.25
C VAL A 140 4.09 3.52 6.78
N GLY A 141 5.05 3.01 7.55
CA GLY A 141 6.21 3.76 8.04
C GLY A 141 7.07 4.31 6.89
N LEU A 142 7.38 3.50 5.88
CA LEU A 142 8.13 3.92 4.69
C LEU A 142 7.41 5.04 3.94
N ASN A 143 6.10 4.91 3.74
CA ASN A 143 5.27 5.95 3.14
C ASN A 143 5.26 7.23 3.99
N GLY A 144 5.15 7.12 5.31
CA GLY A 144 5.20 8.26 6.23
C GLY A 144 6.51 9.04 6.14
N VAL A 145 7.65 8.34 6.17
CA VAL A 145 8.98 8.97 6.04
C VAL A 145 9.16 9.58 4.66
N ALA A 146 8.73 8.90 3.60
CA ALA A 146 8.76 9.40 2.23
C ALA A 146 7.91 10.67 2.07
N ALA A 147 6.73 10.72 2.69
CA ALA A 147 5.85 11.89 2.70
C ALA A 147 6.48 13.08 3.41
N LEU A 148 6.97 12.90 4.64
CA LEU A 148 7.63 13.97 5.41
C LEU A 148 8.84 14.54 4.68
N THR A 149 9.65 13.66 4.09
CA THR A 149 10.82 14.06 3.32
C THR A 149 10.42 14.80 2.04
N SER A 150 9.33 14.39 1.38
CA SER A 150 8.77 15.09 0.22
C SER A 150 8.28 16.50 0.61
N VAL A 151 7.55 16.64 1.72
CA VAL A 151 7.12 17.96 2.23
C VAL A 151 8.33 18.84 2.54
N TYR A 152 9.37 18.28 3.15
CA TYR A 152 10.60 19.02 3.42
C TYR A 152 11.27 19.51 2.13
N LEU A 153 11.32 18.66 1.09
CA LEU A 153 11.83 19.05 -0.23
C LEU A 153 10.99 20.17 -0.86
N THR A 154 9.67 20.15 -0.70
CA THR A 154 8.78 21.24 -1.14
C THR A 154 9.13 22.57 -0.48
N ILE A 155 9.33 22.58 0.84
CA ILE A 155 9.58 23.83 1.59
C ILE A 155 10.93 24.43 1.21
N LYS A 156 11.91 23.58 0.86
CA LYS A 156 13.27 24.00 0.51
C LYS A 156 13.47 24.40 -0.96
N GLU A 157 12.43 24.32 -1.78
CA GLU A 157 12.48 24.64 -3.21
C GLU A 157 11.77 25.94 -3.56
#